data_AF-A0A928SGW2-F1
#
_entry.id   AF-A0A928SGW2-F1
#
_cell.length_a   1.000
_cell.length_b   1.000
_cell.length_c   1.000
_cell.angle_alpha   90.00
_cell.angle_beta   90.00
_cell.angle_gamma   90.00
#
_symmetry.space_group_name_H-M   'P 1'
#
loop_
_entity.id
_entity.type
_entity.pdbx_description
1 polymer ?
#
loop_
_entity_poly.entity_id
_entity_poly.type
_entity_poly.pdbx_seq_one_letter_code
_entity_poly.pdbx_strand_id
1 'polypeptide(L)'
;MGKPKATTLENRVFNAVAMLAGLTGLLTLAQNLVLELPFIHSALSIIAIFVGAFFYTWSLKSRKYKPLVIPIFTLFLGLIAASWFATGGSLGPTSFIFFNLFISGTILFKKPQNILFLGSTLLIVIVLLITEYFKPDTIWPYFDKSQRFLDVGITLVTCLGITGALVHLVTSEHQRERDLNEQLYQQTLKDKEALEKALKEIRVLKGLIPICANCKKIRDDQGFWHQVESYIAAHAEVAFTHGICPECKLKLYPEIFGEKKE
;
A
#
# COMPACT_ATOMS: atom_id res chain seq x y z
N MET A 1 -0.31 19.48 18.43
CA MET A 1 -1.52 18.66 18.22
C MET A 1 -1.24 17.67 17.10
N GLY A 2 -0.93 16.42 17.46
CA GLY A 2 -0.57 15.39 16.47
C GLY A 2 -1.81 15.01 15.65
N LYS A 3 -1.71 15.08 14.33
CA LYS A 3 -2.74 14.57 13.41
C LYS A 3 -3.09 13.13 13.84
N PRO A 4 -4.38 12.77 13.97
CA PRO A 4 -4.74 11.39 14.26
C PRO A 4 -4.07 10.51 13.20
N LYS A 5 -3.18 9.59 13.64
CA LYS A 5 -2.55 8.60 12.74
C LYS A 5 -3.66 7.99 11.90
N ALA A 6 -3.63 8.23 10.59
CA ALA A 6 -4.59 7.68 9.66
C ALA A 6 -4.70 6.17 9.92
N THR A 7 -5.92 5.68 10.10
CA THR A 7 -6.15 4.23 10.21
C THR A 7 -5.61 3.57 8.95
N THR A 8 -4.77 2.54 9.11
CA THR A 8 -4.18 1.82 7.99
C THR A 8 -5.29 1.21 7.12
N LEU A 9 -5.04 1.03 5.82
CA LEU A 9 -5.97 0.39 4.88
C LEU A 9 -6.52 -0.93 5.43
N GLU A 10 -5.63 -1.79 5.90
CA GLU A 10 -5.97 -3.08 6.52
C GLU A 10 -6.94 -2.94 7.70
N ASN A 11 -6.87 -1.85 8.49
CA ASN A 11 -7.80 -1.60 9.60
C ASN A 11 -9.19 -1.19 9.11
N ARG A 12 -9.26 -0.42 8.01
CA ARG A 12 -10.54 -0.05 7.38
C ARG A 12 -11.22 -1.26 6.76
N VAL A 13 -10.45 -2.09 6.05
CA VAL A 13 -10.94 -3.37 5.50
C VAL A 13 -11.42 -4.28 6.62
N PHE A 14 -10.64 -4.44 7.70
CA PHE A 14 -11.05 -5.24 8.86
C PHE A 14 -12.38 -4.77 9.46
N ASN A 15 -12.51 -3.46 9.68
CA ASN A 15 -13.74 -2.88 10.22
C ASN A 15 -14.93 -3.06 9.28
N ALA A 16 -14.71 -2.96 7.96
CA ALA A 16 -15.73 -3.22 6.95
C ALA A 16 -16.18 -4.69 7.00
N VAL A 17 -15.24 -5.65 7.04
CA VAL A 17 -15.55 -7.08 7.16
C VAL A 17 -16.32 -7.39 8.44
N ALA A 18 -15.90 -6.86 9.59
CA ALA A 18 -16.59 -7.05 10.87
C ALA A 18 -18.00 -6.45 10.87
N MET A 19 -18.18 -5.28 10.26
CA MET A 19 -19.49 -4.63 10.13
C MET A 19 -20.41 -5.40 9.17
N LEU A 20 -19.88 -5.82 8.01
CA LEU A 20 -20.63 -6.61 7.03
C LEU A 20 -21.05 -7.96 7.62
N ALA A 21 -20.21 -8.61 8.43
CA ALA A 21 -20.56 -9.84 9.14
C ALA A 21 -21.66 -9.65 10.20
N GLY A 22 -21.71 -8.49 10.86
CA GLY A 22 -22.82 -8.13 11.75
C GLY A 22 -24.12 -7.90 10.97
N LEU A 23 -24.05 -7.21 9.83
CA LEU A 23 -25.19 -6.96 8.95
C LEU A 23 -25.75 -8.24 8.33
N THR A 24 -24.90 -9.18 7.92
CA THR A 24 -25.36 -10.50 7.45
C THR A 24 -26.07 -11.26 8.56
N GLY A 25 -25.52 -11.26 9.78
CA GLY A 25 -26.17 -11.89 10.92
C GLY A 25 -27.56 -11.30 11.22
N LEU A 26 -27.72 -9.98 11.12
CA LEU A 26 -29.02 -9.30 11.25
C LEU A 26 -29.99 -9.69 10.14
N LEU A 27 -29.52 -9.74 8.90
CA LEU A 27 -30.34 -10.14 7.76
C LEU A 27 -30.81 -11.60 7.91
N THR A 28 -29.92 -12.51 8.28
CA THR A 28 -30.25 -13.91 8.52
C THR A 28 -31.23 -14.07 9.68
N LEU A 29 -31.07 -13.30 10.76
CA LEU A 29 -32.04 -13.30 11.85
C LEU A 29 -33.43 -12.85 11.37
N ALA A 30 -33.50 -11.78 10.57
CA ALA A 30 -34.76 -11.32 10.00
C ALA A 30 -35.40 -12.37 9.08
N GLN A 31 -34.60 -13.04 8.24
CA GLN A 31 -35.07 -14.14 7.40
C GLN A 31 -35.62 -15.31 8.23
N ASN A 32 -34.91 -15.71 9.29
CA ASN A 32 -35.35 -16.79 10.17
C ASN A 32 -36.70 -16.49 10.83
N LEU A 33 -36.92 -15.23 11.22
CA LEU A 33 -38.19 -14.77 11.78
C LEU A 33 -39.31 -14.76 10.73
N VAL A 34 -39.04 -14.27 9.52
CA VAL A 34 -40.02 -14.24 8.41
C VAL A 34 -40.41 -15.63 7.95
N LEU A 35 -39.48 -16.59 7.99
CA LEU A 35 -39.71 -17.99 7.62
C LEU A 35 -40.27 -18.83 8.79
N GLU A 36 -40.57 -18.21 9.93
CA GLU A 36 -41.10 -18.86 11.14
C GLU A 36 -40.28 -20.08 11.58
N LEU A 37 -38.96 -20.04 11.38
CA LEU A 37 -38.07 -21.14 11.72
C LEU A 37 -37.94 -21.30 13.24
N PRO A 38 -37.71 -22.53 13.75
CA PRO A 38 -37.46 -22.75 15.16
C PRO A 38 -36.32 -21.88 15.69
N PHE A 39 -36.44 -21.41 16.93
CA PHE A 39 -35.47 -20.48 17.55
C PHE A 39 -34.02 -20.97 17.50
N ILE A 40 -33.80 -22.29 17.50
CA ILE A 40 -32.47 -22.89 17.39
C ILE A 40 -31.70 -22.41 16.14
N HIS A 41 -32.39 -22.15 15.02
CA HIS A 41 -31.77 -21.63 13.79
C HIS A 41 -31.35 -20.17 13.92
N SER A 42 -32.02 -19.40 14.78
CA SER A 42 -31.68 -18.01 15.07
C SER A 42 -30.47 -17.87 16.02
N ALA A 43 -30.16 -18.90 16.81
CA ALA A 43 -29.06 -18.86 17.77
C ALA A 43 -27.70 -18.58 17.12
N LEU A 44 -27.39 -19.22 15.98
CA LEU A 44 -26.13 -19.00 15.26
C LEU A 44 -26.02 -17.58 14.71
N SER A 45 -27.12 -17.03 14.17
CA SER A 45 -27.17 -15.66 13.66
C SER A 45 -26.98 -14.63 14.78
N ILE A 46 -27.60 -14.85 15.93
CA ILE A 46 -27.44 -14.00 17.12
C ILE A 46 -25.99 -13.99 17.60
N ILE A 47 -25.36 -15.17 17.68
CA ILE A 47 -23.94 -15.28 18.05
C ILE A 47 -23.07 -14.51 17.05
N ALA A 48 -23.31 -14.65 15.74
CA ALA A 48 -22.56 -13.93 14.71
C ALA A 48 -22.68 -12.40 14.85
N ILE A 49 -23.88 -11.88 15.17
CA ILE A 49 -24.10 -10.43 15.40
C ILE A 49 -23.25 -9.94 16.57
N PHE A 50 -23.34 -10.62 17.73
CA PHE A 50 -22.60 -10.21 18.93
C PHE A 50 -21.09 -10.30 18.73
N VAL A 51 -20.61 -11.35 18.06
CA VAL A 51 -19.20 -11.52 17.71
C VAL A 51 -18.73 -10.40 16.80
N GLY A 52 -19.45 -10.12 15.70
CA GLY A 52 -19.12 -9.04 14.78
C GLY A 52 -19.07 -7.67 15.49
N ALA A 53 -20.07 -7.37 16.31
CA ALA A 53 -20.13 -6.13 17.09
C ALA A 53 -19.00 -6.03 18.12
N PHE A 54 -18.67 -7.11 18.83
CA PHE A 54 -17.57 -7.14 19.79
C PHE A 54 -16.23 -6.84 19.12
N PHE A 55 -15.92 -7.51 18.01
CA PHE A 55 -14.65 -7.29 17.31
C PHE A 55 -14.58 -5.91 16.65
N TYR A 56 -15.69 -5.41 16.10
CA TYR A 56 -15.77 -4.06 15.55
C TYR A 56 -15.49 -3.00 16.63
N THR A 57 -16.19 -3.07 17.77
CA THR A 57 -16.02 -2.13 18.88
C THR A 57 -14.63 -2.23 19.51
N TRP A 58 -14.09 -3.45 19.64
CA TRP A 58 -12.72 -3.66 20.11
C TRP A 58 -11.70 -3.03 19.15
N SER A 59 -11.85 -3.23 17.84
CA SER A 59 -10.97 -2.64 16.83
C SER A 59 -10.95 -1.11 16.91
N LEU A 60 -12.11 -0.49 17.11
CA LEU A 60 -12.23 0.95 17.33
C LEU A 60 -11.53 1.41 18.62
N LYS A 61 -11.74 0.69 19.73
CA LYS A 61 -11.20 1.07 21.06
C LYS A 61 -9.70 0.86 21.17
N SER A 62 -9.20 -0.27 20.69
CA SER A 62 -7.79 -0.67 20.81
C SER A 62 -6.88 -0.09 19.73
N ARG A 63 -7.46 0.40 18.62
CA ARG A 63 -6.74 0.85 17.40
C ARG A 63 -5.72 -0.18 16.86
N LYS A 64 -5.88 -1.46 17.22
CA LYS A 64 -5.02 -2.58 16.84
C LYS A 64 -5.89 -3.75 16.40
N TYR A 65 -6.07 -3.93 15.09
CA TYR A 65 -6.84 -5.04 14.52
C TYR A 65 -6.02 -6.33 14.35
N LYS A 66 -4.70 -6.24 14.10
CA LYS A 66 -3.84 -7.40 13.80
C LYS A 66 -3.99 -8.61 14.76
N PRO A 67 -4.03 -8.43 16.10
CA PRO A 67 -4.22 -9.57 17.01
C PRO A 67 -5.63 -10.18 16.93
N LEU A 68 -6.60 -9.47 16.37
CA LEU A 68 -8.00 -9.89 16.26
C LEU A 68 -8.29 -10.67 14.97
N VAL A 69 -7.45 -10.54 13.93
CA VAL A 69 -7.67 -11.16 12.62
C VAL A 69 -7.77 -12.69 12.72
N ILE A 70 -6.83 -13.34 13.42
CA ILE A 70 -6.86 -14.81 13.51
C ILE A 70 -8.08 -15.28 14.33
N PRO A 71 -8.33 -14.77 15.56
CA PRO A 71 -9.48 -15.20 16.36
C PRO A 71 -10.83 -15.03 15.67
N ILE A 72 -11.06 -13.87 15.02
CA ILE A 72 -12.37 -13.60 14.39
C ILE A 72 -12.63 -14.53 13.21
N PHE A 73 -11.61 -14.79 12.37
CA PHE A 73 -11.76 -15.67 11.22
C PHE A 73 -11.90 -17.14 11.64
N THR A 74 -11.14 -17.60 12.64
CA THR A 74 -11.30 -18.95 13.19
C THR A 74 -12.71 -19.15 13.78
N LEU A 75 -13.22 -18.14 14.49
CA LEU A 75 -14.56 -18.19 15.05
C LEU A 75 -15.64 -18.21 13.97
N PHE A 76 -15.56 -17.34 12.97
CA PHE A 76 -16.51 -17.35 11.84
C PHE A 76 -16.43 -18.66 11.04
N LEU A 77 -15.24 -19.21 10.82
CA LEU A 77 -15.07 -20.50 10.15
C LEU A 77 -15.81 -21.62 10.89
N GLY A 78 -15.73 -21.64 12.23
CA GLY A 78 -16.50 -22.56 13.08
C GLY A 78 -18.01 -22.32 13.02
N LEU A 79 -18.46 -21.06 13.09
CA LEU A 79 -19.89 -20.72 13.00
C LEU A 79 -20.50 -21.10 11.65
N ILE A 80 -19.78 -20.85 10.55
CA ILE A 80 -20.21 -21.20 9.19
C ILE A 80 -20.22 -22.72 9.03
N ALA A 81 -19.21 -23.44 9.54
CA ALA A 81 -19.20 -24.90 9.53
C ALA A 81 -20.36 -25.50 10.33
N ALA A 82 -20.71 -24.92 11.48
CA ALA A 82 -21.91 -25.32 12.24
C ALA A 82 -23.19 -25.01 11.47
N SER A 83 -23.26 -23.87 10.78
CA SER A 83 -24.40 -23.48 9.95
C SER A 83 -24.67 -24.48 8.82
N TRP A 84 -23.63 -25.16 8.29
CA TRP A 84 -23.77 -26.18 7.25
C TRP A 84 -24.88 -27.21 7.55
N PHE A 85 -24.91 -27.70 8.79
CA PHE A 85 -25.89 -28.70 9.22
C PHE A 85 -27.28 -28.11 9.48
N ALA A 86 -27.36 -26.82 9.80
CA ALA A 86 -28.61 -26.14 10.14
C ALA A 86 -29.35 -25.54 8.93
N THR A 87 -28.68 -25.40 7.78
CA THR A 87 -29.20 -24.68 6.61
C THR A 87 -29.00 -25.48 5.31
N GLY A 88 -29.46 -26.73 5.29
CA GLY A 88 -29.56 -27.51 4.04
C GLY A 88 -28.24 -27.96 3.40
N GLY A 89 -27.11 -27.88 4.09
CA GLY A 89 -25.81 -28.38 3.61
C GLY A 89 -25.42 -27.84 2.24
N SER A 90 -25.03 -28.73 1.32
CA SER A 90 -24.65 -28.39 -0.04
C SER A 90 -25.78 -27.76 -0.88
N LEU A 91 -27.04 -27.97 -0.52
CA LEU A 91 -28.21 -27.40 -1.21
C LEU A 91 -28.59 -25.99 -0.72
N GLY A 92 -28.00 -25.55 0.39
CA GLY A 92 -28.27 -24.27 1.03
C GLY A 92 -27.23 -23.18 0.76
N PRO A 93 -27.33 -22.03 1.44
CA PRO A 93 -26.54 -20.84 1.12
C PRO A 93 -25.13 -20.82 1.71
N THR A 94 -24.79 -21.73 2.63
CA THR A 94 -23.53 -21.71 3.41
C THR A 94 -22.28 -21.67 2.54
N SER A 95 -22.31 -22.31 1.36
CA SER A 95 -21.23 -22.27 0.38
C SER A 95 -20.86 -20.84 -0.05
N PHE A 96 -21.84 -19.94 -0.24
CA PHE A 96 -21.58 -18.54 -0.61
C PHE A 96 -20.90 -17.76 0.52
N ILE A 97 -21.23 -18.10 1.77
CA ILE A 97 -20.64 -17.49 2.95
C ILE A 97 -19.17 -17.96 3.10
N PHE A 98 -18.88 -19.24 2.84
CA PHE A 98 -17.50 -19.73 2.74
C PHE A 98 -16.70 -18.98 1.67
N PHE A 99 -17.25 -18.76 0.48
CA PHE A 99 -16.57 -17.96 -0.55
C PHE A 99 -16.30 -16.51 -0.10
N ASN A 100 -17.25 -15.86 0.57
CA ASN A 100 -17.03 -14.51 1.10
C ASN A 100 -15.95 -14.48 2.20
N LEU A 101 -15.95 -15.47 3.11
CA LEU A 101 -14.91 -15.58 4.14
C LEU A 101 -13.55 -15.85 3.50
N PHE A 102 -13.49 -16.71 2.47
CA PHE A 102 -12.30 -17.00 1.70
C PHE A 102 -11.70 -15.73 1.08
N ILE A 103 -12.51 -14.95 0.36
CA ILE A 103 -12.08 -13.68 -0.26
C ILE A 103 -11.62 -12.70 0.82
N SER A 104 -12.40 -12.52 1.88
CA SER A 104 -12.07 -11.60 2.98
C SER A 104 -10.74 -11.98 3.67
N GLY A 105 -10.49 -13.27 3.83
CA GLY A 105 -9.24 -13.78 4.40
C GLY A 105 -8.04 -13.51 3.50
N THR A 106 -8.17 -13.66 2.17
CA THR A 106 -7.08 -13.38 1.23
C THR A 106 -6.58 -11.93 1.29
N ILE A 107 -7.47 -11.00 1.64
CA ILE A 107 -7.16 -9.57 1.74
C ILE A 107 -6.49 -9.24 3.08
N LEU A 108 -6.88 -9.90 4.18
CA LEU A 108 -6.47 -9.53 5.53
C LEU A 108 -5.27 -10.32 6.08
N PHE A 109 -5.05 -11.56 5.64
CA PHE A 109 -3.98 -12.40 6.14
C PHE A 109 -2.64 -12.14 5.45
N LYS A 110 -1.55 -12.18 6.22
CA LYS A 110 -0.18 -12.17 5.66
C LYS A 110 0.11 -13.47 4.92
N LYS A 111 0.97 -13.43 3.88
CA LYS A 111 1.33 -14.58 3.02
C LYS A 111 1.46 -15.94 3.74
N PRO A 112 2.27 -16.13 4.81
CA PRO A 112 2.39 -17.45 5.43
C PRO A 112 1.11 -17.90 6.17
N GLN A 113 0.41 -16.97 6.82
CA GLN A 113 -0.83 -17.27 7.54
C GLN A 113 -2.01 -17.46 6.57
N ASN A 114 -1.97 -16.77 5.41
CA ASN A 114 -2.98 -16.88 4.38
C ASN A 114 -3.01 -18.29 3.79
N ILE A 115 -1.86 -18.88 3.46
CA ILE A 115 -1.80 -20.26 2.94
C ILE A 115 -2.43 -21.25 3.93
N LEU A 116 -2.11 -21.11 5.22
CA LEU A 116 -2.70 -21.96 6.27
C LEU A 116 -4.22 -21.78 6.37
N PHE A 117 -4.71 -20.53 6.33
CA PHE A 117 -6.13 -20.21 6.37
C PHE A 117 -6.89 -20.75 5.15
N LEU A 118 -6.33 -20.60 3.94
CA LEU A 118 -6.95 -21.12 2.73
C LEU A 118 -6.97 -22.65 2.74
N GLY A 119 -5.87 -23.28 3.16
CA GLY A 119 -5.79 -24.73 3.34
C GLY A 119 -6.80 -25.26 4.35
N SER A 120 -6.93 -24.61 5.52
CA SER A 120 -7.90 -25.03 6.54
C SER A 120 -9.35 -24.84 6.09
N THR A 121 -9.64 -23.75 5.38
CA THR A 121 -10.99 -23.49 4.84
C THR A 121 -11.38 -24.56 3.81
N LEU A 122 -10.49 -24.87 2.87
CA LEU A 122 -10.70 -25.92 1.87
C LEU A 122 -10.86 -27.29 2.54
N LEU A 123 -10.01 -27.61 3.51
CA LEU A 123 -10.09 -28.86 4.26
C LEU A 123 -11.44 -29.00 4.98
N ILE A 124 -11.91 -27.94 5.63
CA ILE A 124 -13.22 -27.95 6.31
C ILE A 124 -14.36 -28.18 5.32
N VAL A 125 -14.35 -27.50 4.17
CA VAL A 125 -15.39 -27.70 3.14
C VAL A 125 -15.37 -29.15 2.63
N ILE A 126 -14.19 -29.72 2.38
CA ILE A 126 -14.05 -31.13 1.97
C ILE A 126 -14.59 -32.07 3.06
N VAL A 127 -14.23 -31.84 4.32
CA VAL A 127 -14.72 -32.66 5.45
C VAL A 127 -16.24 -32.56 5.59
N LEU A 128 -16.82 -31.37 5.42
CA LEU A 128 -18.27 -31.17 5.47
C LEU A 128 -18.98 -31.90 4.33
N LEU A 129 -18.47 -31.82 3.10
CA LEU A 129 -19.02 -32.54 1.95
C LEU A 129 -18.93 -34.06 2.11
N ILE A 130 -17.80 -34.56 2.61
CA ILE A 130 -17.62 -35.99 2.92
C ILE A 130 -18.62 -36.40 4.01
N THR A 131 -18.78 -35.60 5.06
CA THR A 131 -19.72 -35.89 6.15
C THR A 131 -21.16 -35.91 5.66
N GLU A 132 -21.56 -34.94 4.83
CA GLU A 132 -22.86 -34.90 4.17
C GLU A 132 -23.12 -36.14 3.32
N TYR A 133 -22.13 -36.58 2.53
CA TYR A 133 -22.23 -37.77 1.70
C TYR A 133 -22.45 -39.05 2.51
N PHE A 134 -21.72 -39.23 3.62
CA PHE A 134 -21.81 -40.44 4.45
C PHE A 134 -22.94 -40.40 5.49
N LYS A 135 -23.41 -39.22 5.90
CA LYS A 135 -24.42 -39.02 6.95
C LYS A 135 -25.42 -37.90 6.58
N PRO A 136 -26.22 -38.10 5.51
CA PRO A 136 -27.17 -37.08 5.04
C PRO A 136 -28.23 -36.69 6.07
N ASP A 137 -28.60 -37.61 6.98
CA ASP A 137 -29.60 -37.38 8.03
C ASP A 137 -29.18 -36.31 9.07
N THR A 138 -27.90 -35.92 9.08
CA THR A 138 -27.39 -34.86 9.97
C THR A 138 -27.81 -33.47 9.49
N ILE A 139 -28.24 -33.34 8.22
CA ILE A 139 -28.54 -32.06 7.59
C ILE A 139 -30.01 -31.73 7.79
N TRP A 140 -30.27 -30.55 8.32
CA TRP A 140 -31.62 -30.02 8.44
C TRP A 140 -32.21 -29.72 7.04
N PRO A 141 -33.31 -30.37 6.65
CA PRO A 141 -33.87 -30.22 5.31
C PRO A 141 -34.66 -28.91 5.17
N TYR A 142 -34.80 -28.46 3.92
CA TYR A 142 -35.81 -27.46 3.58
C TYR A 142 -37.18 -28.13 3.47
N PHE A 143 -38.21 -27.52 4.05
CA PHE A 143 -39.57 -28.06 3.99
C PHE A 143 -40.24 -27.77 2.66
N ASP A 144 -39.95 -26.60 2.07
CA ASP A 144 -40.58 -26.14 0.83
C ASP A 144 -39.60 -25.53 -0.17
N LYS A 145 -39.95 -25.61 -1.45
CA LYS A 145 -39.17 -24.99 -2.54
C LYS A 145 -39.08 -23.46 -2.40
N SER A 146 -40.14 -22.81 -1.87
CA SER A 146 -40.17 -21.37 -1.62
C SER A 146 -39.18 -20.97 -0.53
N GLN A 147 -39.12 -21.73 0.57
CA GLN A 147 -38.17 -21.52 1.66
C GLN A 147 -36.73 -21.57 1.15
N ARG A 148 -36.39 -22.61 0.38
CA ARG A 148 -35.06 -22.73 -0.23
C ARG A 148 -34.76 -21.59 -1.19
N PHE A 149 -35.71 -21.23 -2.05
CA PHE A 149 -35.52 -20.16 -3.04
C PHE A 149 -35.22 -18.82 -2.38
N LEU A 150 -35.97 -18.47 -1.33
CA LEU A 150 -35.76 -17.23 -0.58
C LEU A 150 -34.43 -17.25 0.18
N ASP A 151 -34.12 -18.34 0.88
CA ASP A 151 -32.89 -18.45 1.67
C ASP A 151 -31.63 -18.36 0.80
N VAL A 152 -31.57 -19.16 -0.27
CA VAL A 152 -30.47 -19.17 -1.24
C VAL A 152 -30.40 -17.85 -2.02
N GLY A 153 -31.53 -17.35 -2.51
CA GLY A 153 -31.60 -16.16 -3.36
C GLY A 153 -31.19 -14.89 -2.62
N ILE A 154 -31.73 -14.66 -1.42
CA ILE A 154 -31.38 -13.49 -0.61
C ILE A 154 -29.92 -13.57 -0.18
N THR A 155 -29.44 -14.73 0.25
CA THR A 155 -28.04 -14.88 0.68
C THR A 155 -27.07 -14.69 -0.49
N LEU A 156 -27.40 -15.17 -1.69
CA LEU A 156 -26.60 -14.93 -2.89
C LEU A 156 -26.47 -13.44 -3.21
N VAL A 157 -27.58 -12.70 -3.25
CA VAL A 157 -27.58 -11.24 -3.52
C VAL A 157 -26.78 -10.51 -2.45
N THR A 158 -26.94 -10.89 -1.19
CA THR A 158 -26.20 -10.31 -0.05
C THR A 158 -24.70 -10.57 -0.18
N CYS A 159 -24.31 -11.80 -0.49
CA CYS A 159 -22.93 -12.22 -0.70
C CYS A 159 -22.27 -11.45 -1.87
N LEU A 160 -22.99 -11.27 -2.98
CA LEU A 160 -22.51 -10.48 -4.12
C LEU A 160 -22.33 -9.00 -3.76
N GLY A 161 -23.28 -8.42 -3.03
CA GLY A 161 -23.19 -7.05 -2.54
C GLY A 161 -21.99 -6.84 -1.60
N ILE A 162 -21.76 -7.77 -0.69
CA ILE A 162 -20.61 -7.76 0.24
C ILE A 162 -19.29 -7.87 -0.51
N THR A 163 -19.16 -8.85 -1.40
CA THR A 163 -17.94 -9.02 -2.20
C THR A 163 -17.68 -7.78 -3.07
N GLY A 164 -18.72 -7.24 -3.71
CA GLY A 164 -18.62 -6.01 -4.51
C GLY A 164 -18.18 -4.80 -3.69
N ALA A 165 -18.77 -4.60 -2.51
CA ALA A 165 -18.40 -3.52 -1.60
C ALA A 165 -16.95 -3.65 -1.09
N LEU A 166 -16.51 -4.87 -0.75
CA LEU A 166 -15.14 -5.14 -0.32
C LEU A 166 -14.13 -4.88 -1.44
N VAL A 167 -14.40 -5.39 -2.66
CA VAL A 167 -13.54 -5.16 -3.82
C VAL A 167 -13.48 -3.68 -4.17
N HIS A 168 -14.62 -2.97 -4.17
CA HIS A 168 -14.65 -1.52 -4.39
C HIS A 168 -13.82 -0.76 -3.34
N LEU A 169 -13.94 -1.11 -2.06
CA LEU A 169 -13.16 -0.49 -1.00
C LEU A 169 -11.66 -0.71 -1.20
N VAL A 170 -11.23 -1.95 -1.48
CA VAL A 170 -9.82 -2.27 -1.71
C VAL A 170 -9.27 -1.56 -2.95
N THR A 171 -10.01 -1.60 -4.05
CA THR A 171 -9.59 -0.97 -5.31
C THR A 171 -9.56 0.56 -5.22
N SER A 172 -10.55 1.18 -4.58
CA SER A 172 -10.58 2.63 -4.38
C SER A 172 -9.40 3.14 -3.54
N GLU A 173 -9.01 2.39 -2.51
CA GLU A 173 -7.87 2.74 -1.68
C GLU A 173 -6.55 2.47 -2.38
N HIS A 174 -6.44 1.37 -3.13
CA HIS A 174 -5.26 1.11 -3.95
C HIS A 174 -5.05 2.21 -5.00
N GLN A 175 -6.12 2.68 -5.64
CA GLN A 175 -6.07 3.80 -6.57
C GLN A 175 -5.58 5.08 -5.87
N ARG A 176 -6.09 5.36 -4.68
CA ARG A 176 -5.69 6.53 -3.87
C ARG A 176 -4.21 6.49 -3.48
N GLU A 177 -3.70 5.32 -3.08
CA GLU A 177 -2.27 5.14 -2.78
C GLU A 177 -1.40 5.35 -4.02
N ARG A 178 -1.85 4.86 -5.18
CA ARG A 178 -1.15 5.07 -6.46
C ARG A 178 -1.08 6.54 -6.83
N ASP A 179 -2.20 7.27 -6.75
CA ASP A 179 -2.25 8.70 -7.10
C ASP A 179 -1.37 9.54 -6.16
N LEU A 180 -1.36 9.21 -4.86
CA LEU A 180 -0.50 9.89 -3.89
C LEU A 180 1.00 9.61 -4.16
N ASN A 181 1.36 8.36 -4.48
CA ASN A 181 2.72 8.01 -4.83
C ASN A 181 3.19 8.70 -6.11
N GLU A 182 2.32 8.82 -7.11
CA GLU A 182 2.63 9.55 -8.34
C GLU A 182 2.88 11.04 -8.03
N GLN A 183 2.04 11.68 -7.21
CA GLN A 183 2.27 13.07 -6.78
C GLN A 183 3.61 13.25 -6.05
N LEU A 184 3.92 12.33 -5.14
CA LEU A 184 5.18 12.36 -4.40
C LEU A 184 6.38 12.16 -5.34
N TYR A 185 6.26 11.29 -6.33
CA TYR A 185 7.27 11.06 -7.34
C TYR A 185 7.51 12.32 -8.19
N GLN A 186 6.44 12.96 -8.67
CA GLN A 186 6.52 14.22 -9.43
C GLN A 186 7.13 15.36 -8.61
N GLN A 187 6.79 15.47 -7.33
CA GLN A 187 7.40 16.45 -6.43
C GLN A 187 8.91 16.19 -6.28
N THR A 188 9.29 14.92 -6.07
CA THR A 188 10.70 14.53 -5.94
C THR A 188 11.50 14.84 -7.20
N LEU A 189 10.90 14.67 -8.39
CA LEU A 189 11.52 15.04 -9.67
C LEU A 189 11.74 16.56 -9.79
N LYS A 190 10.72 17.37 -9.46
CA LYS A 190 10.84 18.84 -9.49
C LYS A 190 11.89 19.36 -8.52
N ASP A 191 11.92 18.81 -7.31
CA ASP A 191 12.90 19.20 -6.29
C ASP A 191 14.32 18.82 -6.74
N LYS A 192 14.48 17.67 -7.40
CA LYS A 192 15.75 17.25 -8.01
C LYS A 192 16.18 18.20 -9.13
N GLU A 193 15.29 18.56 -10.05
CA GLU A 193 15.59 19.52 -11.13
C GLU A 193 15.97 20.90 -10.59
N ALA A 194 15.26 21.39 -9.58
CA ALA A 194 15.57 22.66 -8.92
C ALA A 194 16.95 22.61 -8.25
N LEU A 195 17.27 21.50 -7.58
CA LEU A 195 18.57 21.28 -6.95
C LEU A 195 19.70 21.24 -7.99
N GLU A 196 19.52 20.49 -9.08
CA GLU A 196 20.49 20.42 -10.18
C GLU A 196 20.73 21.80 -10.83
N LYS A 197 19.67 22.59 -11.01
CA LYS A 197 19.77 23.96 -11.52
C LYS A 197 20.56 24.87 -10.57
N ALA A 198 20.23 24.86 -9.27
CA ALA A 198 20.96 25.63 -8.26
C ALA A 198 22.44 25.24 -8.18
N LEU A 199 22.75 23.94 -8.26
CA LEU A 199 24.13 23.44 -8.31
C LEU A 199 24.86 23.92 -9.57
N LYS A 200 24.18 23.97 -10.72
CA LYS A 200 24.76 24.50 -11.96
C LYS A 200 25.05 26.00 -11.85
N GLU A 201 24.14 26.79 -11.29
CA GLU A 201 24.34 28.23 -11.06
C GLU A 201 25.53 28.49 -10.13
N ILE A 202 25.66 27.73 -9.04
CA ILE A 202 26.83 27.80 -8.15
C ILE A 202 28.13 27.44 -8.89
N ARG A 203 28.12 26.40 -9.75
CA ARG A 203 29.31 26.04 -10.54
C ARG A 203 29.73 27.14 -11.51
N VAL A 204 28.77 27.81 -12.18
CA VAL A 204 29.06 28.95 -13.06
C VAL A 204 29.65 30.12 -12.27
N LEU A 205 29.03 30.47 -11.14
CA LEU A 205 29.52 31.56 -10.27
C LEU A 205 30.94 31.27 -9.73
N LYS A 206 31.22 30.01 -9.34
CA LYS A 206 32.56 29.58 -8.92
C LYS A 206 33.59 29.53 -10.06
N GLY A 207 33.15 29.48 -11.32
CA GLY A 207 34.05 29.51 -12.48
C GLY A 207 34.49 30.91 -12.89
N LEU A 208 33.89 31.96 -12.34
CA LEU A 208 34.26 33.34 -12.63
C LEU A 208 35.45 33.75 -11.76
N ILE A 209 36.62 33.86 -12.36
CA ILE A 209 37.83 34.31 -11.68
C ILE A 209 37.93 35.84 -11.83
N PRO A 210 37.79 36.62 -10.75
CA PRO A 210 37.90 38.07 -10.81
C PRO A 210 39.35 38.47 -11.10
N ILE A 211 39.57 39.05 -12.28
CA ILE A 211 40.89 39.49 -12.76
C ILE A 211 40.94 41.01 -12.90
N CYS A 212 42.04 41.64 -12.46
CA CYS A 212 42.21 43.08 -12.56
C CYS A 212 42.38 43.49 -14.04
N ALA A 213 41.55 44.43 -14.51
CA ALA A 213 41.59 44.87 -15.90
C ALA A 213 42.94 45.48 -16.31
N ASN A 214 43.63 46.14 -15.37
CA ASN A 214 44.90 46.82 -15.60
C ASN A 214 46.12 45.90 -15.46
N CYS A 215 46.31 45.27 -14.30
CA CYS A 215 47.53 44.50 -13.99
C CYS A 215 47.37 42.98 -14.09
N LYS A 216 46.19 42.49 -14.47
CA LYS A 216 45.87 41.06 -14.67
C LYS A 216 46.03 40.13 -13.47
N LYS A 217 46.26 40.65 -12.25
CA LYS A 217 46.22 39.85 -11.02
C LYS A 217 44.83 39.27 -10.77
N ILE A 218 44.76 38.10 -10.15
CA ILE A 218 43.51 37.43 -9.73
C ILE A 218 43.23 37.76 -8.27
N ARG A 219 41.97 38.06 -7.93
CA ARG A 219 41.53 38.24 -6.53
C ARG A 219 41.04 36.91 -5.96
N ASP A 220 41.54 36.53 -4.79
CA ASP A 220 41.07 35.35 -4.06
C ASP A 220 39.81 35.63 -3.21
N ASP A 221 39.27 34.59 -2.56
CA ASP A 221 38.09 34.68 -1.69
C ASP A 221 38.33 35.51 -0.41
N GLN A 222 39.59 35.76 -0.03
CA GLN A 222 39.97 36.60 1.10
C GLN A 222 40.15 38.08 0.69
N GLY A 223 40.08 38.37 -0.62
CA GLY A 223 40.21 39.71 -1.18
C GLY A 223 41.63 40.12 -1.57
N PHE A 224 42.62 39.23 -1.46
CA PHE A 224 44.01 39.50 -1.83
C PHE A 224 44.25 39.27 -3.33
N TRP A 225 45.21 40.01 -3.89
CA TRP A 225 45.55 39.96 -5.31
C TRP A 225 46.83 39.18 -5.58
N HIS A 226 46.71 38.09 -6.34
CA HIS A 226 47.80 37.17 -6.69
C HIS A 226 48.16 37.27 -8.17
N GLN A 227 49.40 36.92 -8.52
CA GLN A 227 49.76 36.69 -9.92
C GLN A 227 48.97 35.49 -10.48
N VAL A 228 48.68 35.52 -11.78
CA VAL A 228 47.83 34.53 -12.44
C VAL A 228 48.39 33.13 -12.28
N GLU A 229 49.69 33.00 -12.51
CA GLU A 229 50.45 31.76 -12.46
C GLU A 229 50.43 31.18 -11.05
N SER A 230 50.69 32.01 -10.03
CA SER A 230 50.66 31.59 -8.62
C SER A 230 49.27 31.14 -8.18
N TYR A 231 48.22 31.86 -8.60
CA TYR A 231 46.86 31.51 -8.26
C TYR A 231 46.43 30.19 -8.90
N ILE A 232 46.67 30.02 -10.20
CA ILE A 232 46.28 28.82 -10.94
C ILE A 232 47.07 27.60 -10.45
N ALA A 233 48.39 27.71 -10.23
CA ALA A 233 49.20 26.60 -9.74
C ALA A 233 48.78 26.14 -8.32
N ALA A 234 48.22 27.03 -7.50
CA ALA A 234 47.73 26.70 -6.17
C ALA A 234 46.30 26.11 -6.16
N HIS A 235 45.49 26.38 -7.19
CA HIS A 235 44.06 26.01 -7.23
C HIS A 235 43.70 25.01 -8.34
N ALA A 236 44.65 24.62 -9.18
CA ALA A 236 44.48 23.62 -10.23
C ALA A 236 45.71 22.71 -10.31
N GLU A 237 45.52 21.47 -10.74
CA GLU A 237 46.59 20.49 -10.94
C GLU A 237 47.36 20.79 -12.24
N VAL A 238 48.07 21.92 -12.30
CA VAL A 238 48.85 22.36 -13.47
C VAL A 238 50.20 22.94 -13.06
N ALA A 239 51.21 22.76 -13.90
CA ALA A 239 52.55 23.34 -13.74
C ALA A 239 52.87 24.27 -14.92
N PHE A 240 53.39 25.46 -14.62
CA PHE A 240 53.81 26.42 -15.64
C PHE A 240 55.28 26.20 -16.03
N THR A 241 55.55 26.18 -17.33
CA THR A 241 56.91 26.25 -17.87
C THR A 241 57.17 27.65 -18.43
N HIS A 242 58.43 28.06 -18.44
CA HIS A 242 58.82 29.38 -18.95
C HIS A 242 59.26 29.27 -20.41
N GLY A 243 58.68 30.11 -21.25
CA GLY A 243 59.05 30.27 -22.66
C GLY A 243 58.83 31.72 -23.09
N ILE A 244 59.50 32.13 -24.16
CA ILE A 244 59.38 33.48 -24.71
C ILE A 244 58.74 33.41 -26.10
N CYS A 245 57.61 34.10 -26.28
CA CYS A 245 56.90 34.10 -27.56
C CYS A 245 57.71 34.86 -28.64
N PRO A 246 57.46 34.62 -29.94
CA PRO A 246 58.19 35.29 -31.02
C PRO A 246 58.14 36.82 -30.96
N GLU A 247 57.01 37.40 -30.57
CA GLU A 247 56.85 38.86 -30.43
C GLU A 247 57.75 39.43 -29.32
N CYS A 248 57.77 38.77 -28.16
CA CYS A 248 58.62 39.19 -27.04
C CYS A 248 60.11 39.01 -27.36
N LYS A 249 60.49 37.99 -28.13
CA LYS A 249 61.88 37.82 -28.60
C LYS A 249 62.33 39.03 -29.40
N LEU A 250 61.53 39.46 -30.37
CA LEU A 250 61.83 40.61 -31.22
C LEU A 250 61.90 41.93 -30.44
N LYS A 251 61.05 42.07 -29.41
CA LYS A 251 60.99 43.29 -28.60
C LYS A 251 62.10 43.40 -27.57
N LEU A 252 62.43 42.29 -26.90
CA LEU A 252 63.42 42.27 -25.81
C LEU A 252 64.85 42.08 -26.31
N TYR A 253 65.01 41.43 -27.47
CA TYR A 253 66.30 41.15 -28.09
C TYR A 253 66.30 41.51 -29.58
N PRO A 254 65.97 42.77 -29.94
CA PRO A 254 65.89 43.22 -31.32
C PRO A 254 67.23 43.10 -32.06
N GLU A 255 68.36 43.16 -31.36
CA GLU A 255 69.70 43.01 -31.93
C GLU A 255 70.06 41.57 -32.33
N ILE A 256 69.40 40.58 -31.72
CA ILE A 256 69.60 39.15 -32.02
C ILE A 256 68.58 38.66 -33.06
N PHE A 257 67.34 39.14 -32.97
CA PHE A 257 66.22 38.62 -33.77
C PHE A 257 65.61 39.64 -34.75
N GLY A 258 65.94 40.92 -34.65
CA GLY A 258 65.54 41.92 -35.62
C GLY A 258 66.30 41.73 -36.92
N GLU A 259 65.58 41.63 -38.03
CA GLU A 259 66.19 41.58 -39.36
C GLU A 259 67.06 42.82 -39.55
N LYS A 260 68.37 42.60 -39.77
CA LYS A 260 69.24 43.66 -40.29
C LYS A 260 68.71 44.03 -41.67
N LYS A 261 68.06 45.19 -41.76
CA LYS A 261 67.88 45.85 -43.05
C LYS A 261 69.26 46.33 -43.49
N GLU A 262 69.87 45.59 -44.40
CA GLU A 262 70.97 46.09 -45.24
C GLU A 262 70.51 47.29 -46.08
#